data_AF-A0A914TCV5-F1
#
_entry.id   AF-A0A914TCV5-F1
#
_cell.length_a   1.000
_cell.length_b   1.000
_cell.length_c   1.000
_cell.angle_alpha   90.00
_cell.angle_beta   90.00
_cell.angle_gamma   90.00
#
_symmetry.space_group_name_H-M   'P 1'
#
loop_
_entity.id
_entity.type
_entity.pdbx_description
1 polymer ?
#
loop_
_entity_poly.entity_id
_entity_poly.type
_entity_poly.pdbx_seq_one_letter_code
_entity_poly.pdbx_strand_id
1 'polypeptide(L)'
;MLSLIVKPVVEYLKKKNMTSKTISAITNNIRRAPQRPTPQRTAAVPQRAAARSFLSAVTPSANCYNDDPCCPLWAGRNECRMNTNYMSRYCKRSCGYCRSTTPDRQGCFDRHRSCAYYRSQGECTRRRQWMSENCRASCGWCNIPQSRLCASVARFSRM
;
A
#
# COMPACT_ATOMS: atom_id res chain seq x y z
N MET A 1 16.24 23.75 -11.71
CA MET A 1 15.80 22.41 -11.27
C MET A 1 15.91 21.37 -12.39
N LEU A 2 15.26 21.55 -13.56
CA LEU A 2 15.35 20.62 -14.70
C LEU A 2 16.79 20.30 -15.16
N SER A 3 17.66 21.31 -15.24
CA SER A 3 19.04 21.15 -15.73
C SER A 3 19.94 20.29 -14.84
N LEU A 4 19.58 20.10 -13.56
CA LEU A 4 20.34 19.25 -12.63
C LEU A 4 20.02 17.75 -12.80
N ILE A 5 18.84 17.43 -13.32
CA ILE A 5 18.39 16.04 -13.53
C ILE A 5 18.72 15.58 -14.96
N VAL A 6 18.62 16.46 -15.95
CA VAL A 6 18.81 16.10 -17.36
C VAL A 6 20.26 15.76 -17.69
N LYS A 7 21.24 16.45 -17.10
CA LYS A 7 22.67 16.22 -17.37
C LYS A 7 23.16 14.80 -17.02
N PRO A 8 22.96 14.28 -15.79
CA PRO A 8 23.41 12.92 -15.45
C PRO A 8 22.68 11.85 -16.26
N VAL A 9 21.42 12.08 -16.63
CA VAL A 9 20.66 11.16 -17.48
C VAL A 9 21.26 11.12 -18.89
N VAL A 10 21.56 12.26 -19.52
CA VAL A 10 22.19 12.29 -20.86
C VAL A 10 23.52 11.55 -20.87
N GLU A 11 24.35 11.75 -19.84
CA GLU A 11 25.64 11.07 -19.72
C GLU A 11 25.48 9.55 -19.56
N TYR A 12 24.54 9.11 -18.74
CA TYR A 12 24.21 7.70 -18.57
C TYR A 12 23.71 7.05 -19.89
N LEU A 13 22.83 7.72 -20.63
CA LEU A 13 22.29 7.19 -21.89
C LEU A 13 23.37 7.13 -22.99
N LYS A 14 24.30 8.09 -23.01
CA LYS A 14 25.50 8.03 -23.87
C LYS A 14 26.40 6.84 -23.52
N LYS A 15 26.63 6.57 -22.22
CA LYS A 15 27.38 5.39 -21.75
C LYS A 15 26.70 4.06 -22.14
N LYS A 16 25.39 4.07 -22.37
CA LYS A 16 24.62 2.92 -22.90
C LYS A 16 24.54 2.88 -24.43
N ASN A 17 25.35 3.70 -25.13
CA ASN A 17 25.44 3.78 -26.58
C ASN A 17 24.09 4.05 -27.29
N MET A 18 23.20 4.82 -26.65
CA MET A 18 21.89 5.14 -27.22
C MET A 18 22.01 6.19 -28.32
N THR A 19 21.16 6.07 -29.35
CA THR A 19 21.18 7.02 -30.47
C THR A 19 20.76 8.42 -30.05
N SER A 20 21.28 9.43 -30.75
CA SER A 20 20.96 10.84 -30.48
C SER A 20 19.45 11.14 -30.54
N LYS A 21 18.72 10.46 -31.45
CA LYS A 21 17.26 10.57 -31.56
C LYS A 21 16.56 10.03 -30.31
N THR A 22 17.00 8.88 -29.80
CA THR A 22 16.45 8.27 -28.59
C THR A 22 16.77 9.10 -27.33
N ILE A 23 18.00 9.62 -27.21
CA ILE A 23 18.39 10.51 -26.11
C ILE A 23 17.53 11.79 -26.12
N SER A 24 17.29 12.37 -27.30
CA SER A 24 16.46 13.56 -27.45
C SER A 24 15.00 13.30 -27.06
N ALA A 25 14.43 12.17 -27.46
CA ALA A 25 13.06 11.79 -27.07
C ALA A 25 12.92 11.62 -25.54
N ILE A 26 13.85 10.91 -24.91
CA ILE A 26 13.81 10.67 -23.45
C ILE A 26 13.97 11.96 -22.66
N THR A 27 14.93 12.80 -23.06
CA THR A 27 15.15 14.07 -22.38
C THR A 27 13.98 15.04 -22.55
N ASN A 28 13.33 15.07 -23.72
CA ASN A 28 12.12 15.86 -23.94
C ASN A 28 10.95 15.41 -23.06
N ASN A 29 10.76 14.10 -22.86
CA ASN A 29 9.74 13.58 -21.95
C ASN A 29 10.01 13.97 -20.49
N ILE A 30 11.28 13.95 -20.06
CA ILE A 30 11.67 14.41 -18.71
C ILE A 30 11.41 15.91 -18.53
N ARG A 31 11.63 16.72 -19.58
CA ARG A 31 11.34 18.17 -19.53
C ARG A 31 9.84 18.48 -19.48
N ARG A 32 9.02 17.64 -20.10
CA ARG A 32 7.55 17.78 -20.16
C ARG A 32 6.82 17.11 -18.99
N ALA A 33 7.53 16.36 -18.16
CA ALA A 33 6.93 15.72 -17.00
C ALA A 33 6.34 16.82 -16.07
N PRO A 34 5.06 16.73 -15.71
CA PRO A 34 4.46 17.68 -14.78
C PRO A 34 5.25 17.62 -13.47
N GLN A 35 5.80 18.76 -13.06
CA GLN A 35 6.51 18.81 -11.80
C GLN A 35 5.50 18.47 -10.70
N ARG A 36 5.77 17.40 -9.94
CA ARG A 36 5.05 17.14 -8.70
C ARG A 36 5.10 18.44 -7.89
N PRO A 37 3.97 19.00 -7.45
CA PRO A 37 4.01 20.21 -6.65
C PRO A 37 4.95 19.95 -5.47
N THR A 38 6.00 20.77 -5.38
CA THR A 38 6.86 20.81 -4.21
C THR A 38 5.97 20.99 -2.98
N PRO A 39 6.25 20.33 -1.85
CA PRO A 39 5.55 20.65 -0.61
C PRO A 39 5.92 22.09 -0.27
N GLN A 40 5.07 23.04 -0.65
CA GLN A 40 5.15 24.39 -0.16
C GLN A 40 4.92 24.28 1.34
N ARG A 41 5.92 24.68 2.12
CA ARG A 41 5.80 24.89 3.56
C ARG A 41 4.79 26.01 3.75
N THR A 42 3.51 25.66 3.76
CA THR A 42 2.45 26.58 4.13
C THR A 42 2.69 27.01 5.57
N ALA A 43 2.61 28.32 5.79
CA ALA A 43 2.67 28.91 7.11
C ALA A 43 1.71 28.17 8.06
N ALA A 44 2.16 27.93 9.29
CA ALA A 44 1.36 27.30 10.33
C ALA A 44 0.06 28.08 10.50
N VAL A 45 -1.06 27.44 10.17
CA VAL A 45 -2.39 27.91 10.54
C VAL A 45 -2.44 27.93 12.08
N PRO A 46 -2.83 29.03 12.73
CA PRO A 46 -2.99 29.05 14.18
C PRO A 46 -4.16 28.14 14.52
N GLN A 47 -3.85 26.97 15.07
CA GLN A 47 -4.84 26.00 15.52
C GLN A 47 -5.58 26.58 16.74
N ARG A 48 -6.70 27.27 16.49
CA ARG A 48 -7.73 27.45 17.50
C ARG A 48 -8.33 26.08 17.78
N ALA A 49 -8.13 25.63 19.02
CA ALA A 49 -8.68 24.42 19.60
C ALA A 49 -10.19 24.34 19.38
N ALA A 50 -10.64 23.23 18.77
CA ALA A 50 -11.84 22.46 19.12
C ALA A 50 -12.28 21.57 17.93
N ALA A 51 -11.48 20.55 17.61
CA ALA A 51 -12.05 19.30 17.12
C ALA A 51 -11.93 18.33 18.28
N ARG A 52 -12.99 18.22 19.10
CA ARG A 52 -13.09 17.15 20.09
C ARG A 52 -12.92 15.84 19.33
N SER A 53 -11.78 15.18 19.57
CA SER A 53 -11.44 13.90 18.97
C SER A 53 -12.46 12.87 19.43
N PHE A 54 -13.43 12.55 18.57
CA PHE A 54 -14.23 11.32 18.66
C PHE A 54 -13.42 10.08 18.27
N LEU A 55 -12.12 10.07 18.58
CA LEU A 55 -11.37 8.83 18.59
C LEU A 55 -11.85 8.07 19.81
N SER A 56 -12.91 7.28 19.65
CA SER A 56 -13.12 6.10 20.50
C SER A 56 -11.73 5.49 20.70
N ALA A 57 -11.30 5.36 21.95
CA ALA A 57 -10.01 4.77 22.27
C ALA A 57 -10.05 3.31 21.81
N VAL A 58 -9.75 3.07 20.53
CA VAL A 58 -9.70 1.74 19.94
C VAL A 58 -8.54 1.04 20.63
N THR A 59 -8.87 0.21 21.62
CA THR A 59 -7.91 -0.55 22.38
C THR A 59 -7.15 -1.48 21.43
N PRO A 60 -5.81 -1.57 21.55
CA PRO A 60 -5.04 -2.54 20.78
C PRO A 60 -5.60 -3.96 20.97
N SER A 61 -5.81 -4.66 19.86
CA SER A 61 -6.33 -6.02 19.80
C SER A 61 -5.37 -6.92 19.06
N ALA A 62 -5.08 -8.09 19.65
CA ALA A 62 -4.31 -9.13 18.99
C ALA A 62 -5.01 -9.67 17.72
N ASN A 63 -6.34 -9.50 17.62
CA ASN A 63 -7.17 -10.02 16.53
C ASN A 63 -7.60 -8.92 15.53
N CYS A 64 -6.74 -7.92 15.34
CA CYS A 64 -6.97 -6.85 14.37
C CYS A 64 -6.28 -7.14 13.03
N TYR A 65 -7.05 -7.70 12.11
CA TYR A 65 -6.62 -8.14 10.79
C TYR A 65 -7.60 -7.66 9.71
N ASN A 66 -7.12 -7.57 8.49
CA ASN A 66 -7.98 -7.57 7.32
C ASN A 66 -8.20 -9.02 6.87
N ASP A 67 -9.32 -9.30 6.21
CA ASP A 67 -9.62 -10.61 5.65
C ASP A 67 -9.27 -10.67 4.15
N ASP A 68 -9.14 -9.52 3.49
CA ASP A 68 -8.88 -9.40 2.06
C ASP A 68 -7.61 -8.59 1.74
N PRO A 69 -6.72 -9.06 0.82
CA PRO A 69 -5.54 -8.30 0.38
C PRO A 69 -5.87 -6.97 -0.31
N CYS A 70 -7.10 -6.75 -0.76
CA CYS A 70 -7.59 -5.52 -1.35
C CYS A 70 -8.03 -4.48 -0.32
N CYS A 71 -8.17 -4.81 0.96
CA CYS A 71 -8.61 -3.87 2.00
C CYS A 71 -7.84 -2.54 2.02
N PRO A 72 -6.49 -2.50 1.89
CA PRO A 72 -5.75 -1.24 1.80
C PRO A 72 -6.13 -0.39 0.57
N LEU A 73 -6.37 -1.04 -0.58
CA LEU A 73 -6.76 -0.36 -1.82
C LEU A 73 -8.17 0.22 -1.72
N TRP A 74 -9.11 -0.54 -1.14
CA TRP A 74 -10.49 -0.11 -0.93
C TRP A 74 -10.60 1.01 0.09
N ALA A 75 -9.86 0.92 1.21
CA ALA A 75 -9.80 2.00 2.18
C ALA A 75 -9.30 3.32 1.54
N GLY A 76 -8.27 3.24 0.69
CA GLY A 76 -7.78 4.38 -0.10
C GLY A 76 -8.78 4.94 -1.12
N ARG A 77 -9.83 4.18 -1.46
CA ARG A 77 -10.94 4.59 -2.34
C ARG A 77 -12.20 5.00 -1.56
N ASN A 78 -12.04 5.35 -0.29
CA ASN A 78 -13.12 5.83 0.59
C ASN A 78 -14.23 4.77 0.87
N GLU A 79 -13.95 3.49 0.65
CA GLU A 79 -14.91 2.40 0.87
C GLU A 79 -15.27 2.24 2.35
N CYS A 80 -14.40 2.63 3.27
CA CYS A 80 -14.71 2.65 4.70
C CYS A 80 -15.94 3.51 5.02
N ARG A 81 -16.25 4.51 4.19
CA ARG A 81 -17.46 5.34 4.33
C ARG A 81 -18.58 4.81 3.43
N MET A 82 -18.27 4.55 2.16
CA MET A 82 -19.26 4.19 1.15
C MET A 82 -19.83 2.77 1.32
N ASN A 83 -19.04 1.86 1.87
CA ASN A 83 -19.38 0.46 2.06
C ASN A 83 -19.06 0.02 3.51
N THR A 84 -19.60 0.77 4.45
CA THR A 84 -19.32 0.62 5.88
C THR A 84 -19.58 -0.80 6.39
N ASN A 85 -20.67 -1.45 5.96
CA ASN A 85 -21.02 -2.80 6.42
C ASN A 85 -19.94 -3.82 6.04
N TYR A 86 -19.56 -3.86 4.76
CA TYR A 86 -18.52 -4.76 4.29
C TYR A 86 -17.16 -4.43 4.93
N MET A 87 -16.78 -3.16 4.91
CA MET A 87 -15.45 -2.73 5.36
C MET A 87 -15.26 -2.89 6.87
N SER A 88 -16.31 -2.71 7.68
CA SER A 88 -16.26 -2.96 9.12
C SER A 88 -16.09 -4.43 9.47
N ARG A 89 -16.64 -5.33 8.65
CA ARG A 89 -16.51 -6.77 8.84
C ARG A 89 -15.16 -7.32 8.37
N TYR A 90 -14.76 -6.97 7.15
CA TYR A 90 -13.63 -7.62 6.46
C TYR A 90 -12.36 -6.76 6.40
N CYS A 91 -12.47 -5.44 6.53
CA CYS A 91 -11.35 -4.51 6.37
C CYS A 91 -11.12 -3.62 7.61
N LYS A 92 -11.42 -4.18 8.79
CA LYS A 92 -11.35 -3.49 10.08
C LYS A 92 -10.02 -2.82 10.37
N ARG A 93 -8.90 -3.43 9.98
CA ARG A 93 -7.56 -2.84 10.17
C ARG A 93 -7.35 -1.67 9.22
N SER A 94 -7.62 -1.84 7.92
CA SER A 94 -7.44 -0.77 6.92
C SER A 94 -8.36 0.43 7.13
N CYS A 95 -9.53 0.24 7.72
CA CYS A 95 -10.45 1.33 8.07
C CYS A 95 -10.25 1.91 9.47
N GLY A 96 -9.33 1.37 10.26
CA GLY A 96 -9.07 1.83 11.63
C GLY A 96 -10.17 1.50 12.64
N TYR A 97 -11.06 0.56 12.34
CA TYR A 97 -12.08 0.08 13.28
C TYR A 97 -11.47 -0.79 14.40
N CYS A 98 -10.24 -1.27 14.19
CA CYS A 98 -9.43 -1.88 15.23
C CYS A 98 -7.99 -1.40 15.11
N ARG A 99 -7.22 -1.54 16.19
CA ARG A 99 -5.78 -1.30 16.20
C ARG A 99 -5.07 -2.59 16.56
N SER A 100 -4.04 -2.98 15.82
CA SER A 100 -3.29 -4.20 16.12
C SER A 100 -2.26 -3.96 17.22
N THR A 101 -2.01 -4.99 18.03
CA THR A 101 -0.86 -5.03 18.94
C THR A 101 0.47 -5.19 18.20
N THR A 102 0.44 -5.67 16.95
CA THR A 102 1.62 -5.73 16.09
C THR A 102 1.78 -4.41 15.34
N PRO A 103 2.97 -3.78 15.37
CA PRO A 103 3.21 -2.53 14.66
C PRO A 103 3.06 -2.75 13.15
N ASP A 104 2.55 -1.74 12.45
CA ASP A 104 2.49 -1.74 11.00
C ASP A 104 3.91 -1.63 10.44
N ARG A 105 4.51 -2.78 10.13
CA ARG A 105 5.81 -2.85 9.48
C ARG A 105 5.61 -2.63 7.98
N GLN A 106 6.58 -1.99 7.34
CA GLN A 106 6.65 -1.92 5.88
C GLN A 106 7.34 -3.17 5.34
N GLY A 107 6.97 -3.57 4.12
CA GLY A 107 7.56 -4.73 3.44
C GLY A 107 6.75 -6.02 3.59
N CYS A 108 7.40 -7.16 3.36
CA CYS A 108 6.78 -8.48 3.42
C CYS A 108 7.07 -9.16 4.76
N PHE A 109 6.03 -9.49 5.50
CA PHE A 109 6.12 -10.21 6.77
C PHE A 109 4.79 -10.89 7.07
N ASP A 110 4.81 -11.79 8.03
CA ASP A 110 3.61 -12.42 8.57
C ASP A 110 3.02 -11.57 9.69
N ARG A 111 1.73 -11.25 9.56
CA ARG A 111 0.96 -10.47 10.54
C ARG A 111 0.39 -11.37 11.63
N HIS A 112 0.14 -12.63 11.32
CA HIS A 112 -0.41 -13.59 12.26
C HIS A 112 0.68 -14.53 12.80
N ARG A 113 0.71 -14.72 14.12
CA ARG A 113 1.74 -15.52 14.80
C ARG A 113 1.80 -16.97 14.34
N SER A 114 0.67 -17.53 13.92
CA SER A 114 0.55 -18.93 13.49
C SER A 114 0.72 -19.14 11.98
N CYS A 115 1.24 -18.17 11.22
CA CYS A 115 1.37 -18.30 9.77
C CYS A 115 2.23 -19.51 9.34
N ALA A 116 3.31 -19.81 10.06
CA ALA A 116 4.14 -21.00 9.79
C ALA A 116 3.34 -22.30 9.93
N TYR A 117 2.52 -22.41 11.00
CA TYR A 117 1.62 -23.53 11.20
C TYR A 117 0.55 -23.61 10.11
N TYR A 118 -0.12 -22.50 9.79
CA TYR A 118 -1.13 -22.49 8.72
C TYR A 118 -0.53 -22.85 7.35
N ARG A 119 0.70 -22.42 7.08
CA ARG A 119 1.43 -22.85 5.89
C ARG A 119 1.65 -24.36 5.87
N SER A 120 2.01 -24.97 7.01
CA SER A 120 2.18 -26.42 7.11
C SER A 120 0.87 -27.18 6.92
N GLN A 121 -0.28 -26.57 7.27
CA GLN A 121 -1.62 -27.11 7.03
C GLN A 121 -2.16 -26.85 5.61
N GLY A 122 -1.35 -26.31 4.69
CA GLY A 122 -1.77 -26.06 3.29
C GLY A 122 -2.71 -24.86 3.12
N GLU A 123 -2.78 -23.97 4.11
CA GLU A 123 -3.74 -22.86 4.09
C GLU A 123 -3.43 -21.79 3.04
N CYS A 124 -2.18 -21.68 2.61
CA CYS A 124 -1.79 -20.80 1.51
C CYS A 124 -2.50 -21.14 0.19
N THR A 125 -3.15 -22.31 0.09
CA THR A 125 -4.01 -22.66 -1.04
C THR A 125 -5.49 -22.60 -0.62
N ARG A 126 -5.86 -23.21 0.52
CA ARG A 126 -7.26 -23.33 0.98
C ARG A 126 -7.88 -22.00 1.43
N ARG A 127 -7.13 -21.18 2.16
CA ARG A 127 -7.54 -19.87 2.68
C ARG A 127 -6.72 -18.75 2.05
N ARG A 128 -6.60 -18.82 0.72
CA ARG A 128 -5.73 -17.97 -0.11
C ARG A 128 -5.89 -16.48 0.17
N GLN A 129 -7.13 -16.01 0.29
CA GLN A 129 -7.47 -14.61 0.55
C GLN A 129 -6.89 -14.12 1.89
N TRP A 130 -7.30 -14.74 2.99
CA TRP A 130 -6.83 -14.38 4.32
C TRP A 130 -5.31 -14.56 4.47
N MET A 131 -4.76 -15.66 3.93
CA MET A 131 -3.32 -15.90 3.96
C MET A 131 -2.54 -14.87 3.15
N SER A 132 -3.10 -14.36 2.04
CA SER A 132 -2.41 -13.37 1.20
C SER A 132 -2.34 -12.00 1.84
N GLU A 133 -3.26 -11.71 2.77
CA GLU A 133 -3.22 -10.51 3.56
C GLU A 133 -2.36 -10.68 4.81
N ASN A 134 -2.44 -11.83 5.48
CA ASN A 134 -1.88 -11.98 6.84
C ASN A 134 -0.61 -12.83 6.93
N CYS A 135 -0.28 -13.61 5.90
CA CYS A 135 0.80 -14.62 5.93
C CYS A 135 1.68 -14.62 4.65
N ARG A 136 2.00 -13.43 4.13
CA ARG A 136 2.73 -13.29 2.86
C ARG A 136 4.11 -13.91 2.90
N ALA A 137 4.83 -13.83 4.01
CA ALA A 137 6.17 -14.39 4.10
C ALA A 137 6.11 -15.92 4.15
N SER A 138 5.28 -16.48 5.03
CA SER A 138 5.05 -17.94 5.12
C SER A 138 4.55 -18.55 3.81
N CYS A 139 3.73 -17.84 3.03
CA CYS A 139 3.22 -18.31 1.74
C CYS A 139 4.14 -18.01 0.54
N GLY A 140 5.29 -17.37 0.74
CA GLY A 140 6.24 -17.08 -0.35
C GLY A 140 5.78 -15.98 -1.31
N TRP A 141 4.94 -15.04 -0.86
CA TRP A 141 4.36 -13.97 -1.68
C TRP A 141 5.07 -12.62 -1.54
N CYS A 142 6.29 -12.59 -1.01
CA CYS A 142 7.06 -11.36 -0.84
C CYS A 142 7.43 -10.66 -2.14
N ASN A 143 7.60 -11.42 -3.23
CA ASN A 143 7.95 -10.89 -4.55
C ASN A 143 6.72 -10.50 -5.39
N ILE A 144 5.51 -10.59 -4.81
CA ILE A 144 4.27 -10.20 -5.48
C ILE A 144 3.77 -8.92 -4.83
N PRO A 145 3.61 -7.79 -5.55
CA PRO A 145 3.10 -6.57 -4.95
C PRO A 145 1.65 -6.75 -4.46
N GLN A 146 1.26 -6.01 -3.41
CA GLN A 146 -0.08 -6.11 -2.80
C GLN A 146 -1.19 -5.92 -3.86
N SER A 147 -0.99 -5.04 -4.84
CA SER A 147 -1.92 -4.83 -5.95
C SER A 147 -2.13 -6.07 -6.82
N ARG A 148 -1.06 -6.82 -7.12
CA ARG A 148 -1.18 -8.10 -7.84
C ARG A 148 -1.77 -9.19 -6.97
N LEU A 149 -1.49 -9.23 -5.66
CA LEU A 149 -2.15 -10.17 -4.76
C LEU A 149 -3.65 -9.91 -4.69
N CYS A 150 -4.05 -8.65 -4.51
CA CYS A 150 -5.45 -8.23 -4.61
C CYS A 150 -6.07 -8.72 -5.94
N ALA A 151 -5.46 -8.39 -7.09
CA ALA A 151 -6.00 -8.79 -8.39
C ALA A 151 -6.04 -10.31 -8.64
N SER A 152 -5.09 -11.07 -8.10
CA SER A 152 -4.99 -12.52 -8.35
C SER A 152 -5.80 -13.38 -7.38
N VAL A 153 -6.12 -12.85 -6.19
CA VAL A 153 -6.76 -13.60 -5.11
C VAL A 153 -8.22 -13.16 -4.88
N ALA A 154 -8.57 -11.90 -5.18
CA ALA A 154 -9.93 -11.38 -4.96
C ALA A 154 -10.95 -11.83 -6.04
N ARG A 155 -10.99 -13.12 -6.35
CA ARG A 155 -11.87 -13.64 -7.42
C ARG A 155 -13.36 -13.59 -7.09
N PHE A 156 -13.77 -13.30 -5.85
CA PHE A 156 -15.20 -13.24 -5.46
C PHE A 156 -15.51 -12.26 -4.33
N SER A 157 -14.60 -11.34 -4.00
CA SER A 157 -14.76 -10.54 -2.77
C SER A 157 -15.92 -9.53 -2.81
N ARG A 158 -16.60 -9.38 -3.96
CA ARG A 158 -17.69 -8.41 -4.19
C ARG A 158 -18.72 -8.90 -5.23
N MET A 159 -19.14 -10.16 -5.19
CA MET A 159 -20.47 -10.51 -5.75
C MET A 159 -21.53 -10.22 -4.71
#